data_AF-A0A2A2Y5A1-F1
#
_entry.id   AF-A0A2A2Y5A1-F1
#
_cell.length_a   1.000
_cell.length_b   1.000
_cell.length_c   1.000
_cell.angle_alpha   90.00
_cell.angle_beta   90.00
_cell.angle_gamma   90.00
#
_symmetry.space_group_name_H-M   'P 1'
#
loop_
_entity.id
_entity.type
_entity.pdbx_description
1 polymer ?
#
loop_
_entity_poly.entity_id
_entity_poly.type
_entity_poly.pdbx_seq_one_letter_code
_entity_poly.pdbx_strand_id
1 'polypeptide(L)'
;TTGHWELAGLIMEQPFATFETFTDELVQEIESRAGVKFLGNVVASGTEILSALGEEHIATGRPILYTSADSVLQIAAHEDEKIFGLEKLLDLCRTARLVLDERDIAIGRVIARPFVGDAVSNFQRTSNRRDYSLLPPRTVWNELQEAGVQVIGVGKISDIYAGQGISESHPTKSNAAGMVKIAQLWDEKRLEPHVIVANLVDFDMLYGHRRDPQGYAQALREFDTWLGKFLPMVECGDFLCITADHGNDPYFAGTDHTREKVPLLTLHAPLPLLASDDFTQVAQLLRRYFCAQIASLPAIAP
;
A
#
# COMPACT_ATOMS: atom_id res chain seq x y z
N THR A 1 -4.20 4.11 1.07
CA THR A 1 -4.73 3.69 -0.25
C THR A 1 -5.56 4.77 -0.93
N THR A 2 -6.62 5.28 -0.30
CA THR A 2 -7.46 6.36 -0.89
C THR A 2 -6.66 7.55 -1.39
N GLY A 3 -5.78 8.13 -0.56
CA GLY A 3 -4.96 9.28 -0.96
C GLY A 3 -4.08 8.98 -2.18
N HIS A 4 -3.45 7.80 -2.21
CA HIS A 4 -2.70 7.35 -3.38
C HIS A 4 -3.56 7.19 -4.64
N TRP A 5 -4.77 6.65 -4.53
CA TRP A 5 -5.66 6.51 -5.67
C TRP A 5 -6.11 7.89 -6.18
N GLU A 6 -6.38 8.83 -5.29
CA GLU A 6 -6.73 10.21 -5.63
C GLU A 6 -5.56 10.96 -6.29
N LEU A 7 -4.32 10.79 -5.78
CA LEU A 7 -3.09 11.27 -6.44
C LEU A 7 -2.95 10.72 -7.86
N ALA A 8 -3.44 9.51 -8.11
CA ALA A 8 -3.45 8.85 -9.41
C ALA A 8 -4.70 9.18 -10.27
N GLY A 9 -5.53 10.12 -9.81
CA GLY A 9 -6.68 10.67 -10.55
C GLY A 9 -8.02 10.02 -10.23
N LEU A 10 -8.11 9.17 -9.20
CA LEU A 10 -9.36 8.52 -8.80
C LEU A 10 -10.00 9.20 -7.59
N ILE A 11 -11.13 9.86 -7.81
CA ILE A 11 -11.96 10.35 -6.71
C ILE A 11 -12.81 9.20 -6.21
N MET A 12 -12.61 8.79 -4.96
CA MET A 12 -13.45 7.78 -4.32
C MET A 12 -14.66 8.45 -3.68
N GLU A 13 -15.88 8.05 -4.10
CA GLU A 13 -17.11 8.53 -3.47
C GLU A 13 -17.36 7.87 -2.10
N GLN A 14 -16.86 6.64 -1.92
CA GLN A 14 -17.01 5.86 -0.69
C GLN A 14 -15.62 5.56 -0.09
N PRO A 15 -15.43 5.73 1.23
CA PRO A 15 -14.19 5.34 1.88
C PRO A 15 -14.03 3.81 1.91
N PHE A 16 -12.79 3.34 2.10
CA PHE A 16 -12.57 1.94 2.43
C PHE A 16 -13.22 1.60 3.78
N ALA A 17 -13.82 0.41 3.86
CA ALA A 17 -14.47 -0.09 5.06
C ALA A 17 -13.43 -0.50 6.11
N THR A 18 -13.61 -0.02 7.35
CA THR A 18 -12.88 -0.46 8.54
C THR A 18 -13.81 -1.25 9.45
N PHE A 19 -13.26 -2.19 10.21
CA PHE A 19 -14.03 -3.08 11.08
C PHE A 19 -13.37 -3.20 12.44
N GLU A 20 -14.16 -3.17 13.51
CA GLU A 20 -13.74 -3.67 14.83
C GLU A 20 -13.91 -5.19 14.91
N THR A 21 -14.93 -5.69 14.22
CA THR A 21 -15.27 -7.10 14.04
C THR A 21 -15.97 -7.23 12.68
N PHE A 22 -15.60 -8.22 11.87
CA PHE A 22 -16.30 -8.52 10.62
C PHE A 22 -17.67 -9.11 10.91
N THR A 23 -18.66 -8.83 10.06
CA THR A 23 -20.03 -9.34 10.26
C THR A 23 -20.09 -10.86 10.19
N ASP A 24 -20.96 -11.48 11.00
CA ASP A 24 -21.13 -12.94 11.00
C ASP A 24 -21.46 -13.47 9.61
N GLU A 25 -22.26 -12.74 8.83
CA GLU A 25 -22.60 -13.12 7.46
C GLU A 25 -21.37 -13.19 6.54
N LEU A 26 -20.47 -12.19 6.62
CA LEU A 26 -19.23 -12.17 5.84
C LEU A 26 -18.31 -13.32 6.26
N VAL A 27 -18.14 -13.51 7.56
CA VAL A 27 -17.29 -14.58 8.11
C VAL A 27 -17.81 -15.95 7.68
N GLN A 28 -19.12 -16.21 7.84
CA GLN A 28 -19.74 -17.48 7.47
C GLN A 28 -19.62 -17.78 5.98
N GLU A 29 -19.74 -16.77 5.11
CA GLU A 29 -19.57 -16.94 3.67
C GLU A 29 -18.14 -17.36 3.31
N ILE A 30 -17.12 -16.69 3.89
CA ILE A 30 -15.71 -17.04 3.67
C ILE A 30 -15.42 -18.45 4.20
N GLU A 31 -15.89 -18.77 5.42
CA GLU A 31 -15.76 -20.09 6.02
C GLU A 31 -16.37 -21.20 5.15
N SER A 32 -17.57 -20.96 4.63
CA SER A 32 -18.31 -21.90 3.79
C SER A 32 -17.55 -22.18 2.49
N ARG A 33 -17.10 -21.13 1.79
CA ARG A 33 -16.40 -21.28 0.49
C ARG A 33 -15.00 -21.88 0.63
N ALA A 34 -14.28 -21.56 1.70
CA ALA A 34 -12.93 -22.05 1.92
C ALA A 34 -12.86 -23.36 2.73
N GLY A 35 -13.99 -23.84 3.27
CA GLY A 35 -14.04 -25.06 4.07
C GLY A 35 -13.25 -24.97 5.38
N VAL A 36 -13.31 -23.83 6.07
CA VAL A 36 -12.60 -23.57 7.34
C VAL A 36 -13.53 -23.01 8.40
N LYS A 37 -13.05 -22.96 9.65
CA LYS A 37 -13.69 -22.22 10.74
C LYS A 37 -12.67 -21.30 11.40
N PHE A 38 -12.98 -20.02 11.50
CA PHE A 38 -12.03 -19.03 12.03
C PHE A 38 -11.99 -19.01 13.56
N LEU A 39 -10.83 -18.68 14.09
CA LEU A 39 -10.64 -18.14 15.44
C LEU A 39 -10.58 -16.61 15.37
N GLY A 40 -10.85 -15.92 16.49
CA GLY A 40 -10.67 -14.47 16.60
C GLY A 40 -11.87 -13.66 16.09
N ASN A 41 -11.69 -12.96 14.97
CA ASN A 41 -12.55 -11.89 14.44
C ASN A 41 -12.53 -10.61 15.30
N VAL A 42 -11.33 -10.11 15.60
CA VAL A 42 -11.11 -8.95 16.47
C VAL A 42 -10.03 -8.01 15.91
N VAL A 43 -9.98 -6.78 16.41
CA VAL A 43 -8.81 -5.90 16.25
C VAL A 43 -7.69 -6.37 17.16
N ALA A 44 -6.50 -6.61 16.60
CA ALA A 44 -5.31 -6.96 17.38
C ALA A 44 -4.02 -6.71 16.59
N SER A 45 -2.91 -6.50 17.29
CA SER A 45 -1.59 -6.59 16.64
C SER A 45 -1.26 -8.06 16.28
N GLY A 46 -0.39 -8.23 15.29
CA GLY A 46 0.04 -9.58 14.87
C GLY A 46 0.80 -10.36 15.96
N THR A 47 1.38 -9.69 16.95
CA THR A 47 2.05 -10.37 18.06
C THR A 47 1.03 -10.80 19.11
N GLU A 48 0.13 -9.89 19.50
CA GLU A 48 -0.92 -10.16 20.49
C GLU A 48 -1.84 -11.30 20.04
N ILE A 49 -2.27 -11.30 18.78
CA ILE A 49 -3.20 -12.32 18.28
C ILE A 49 -2.56 -13.72 18.26
N LEU A 50 -1.26 -13.83 17.99
CA LEU A 50 -0.54 -15.11 18.03
C LEU A 50 -0.33 -15.57 19.47
N SER A 51 0.00 -14.66 20.39
CA SER A 51 0.07 -14.98 21.82
C SER A 51 -1.28 -15.44 22.39
N ALA A 52 -2.39 -14.88 21.89
CA ALA A 52 -3.73 -15.21 22.36
C ALA A 52 -4.27 -16.52 21.75
N LEU A 53 -4.09 -16.74 20.44
CA LEU A 53 -4.79 -17.79 19.69
C LEU A 53 -3.88 -18.79 18.96
N GLY A 54 -2.56 -18.61 19.01
CA GLY A 54 -1.61 -19.45 18.26
C GLY A 54 -1.62 -20.91 18.71
N GLU A 55 -1.69 -21.19 20.01
CA GLU A 55 -1.74 -22.56 20.53
C GLU A 55 -3.07 -23.26 20.19
N GLU A 56 -4.20 -22.54 20.26
CA GLU A 56 -5.50 -23.08 19.82
C GLU A 56 -5.52 -23.35 18.31
N HIS A 57 -4.91 -22.46 17.51
CA HIS A 57 -4.72 -22.70 16.08
C HIS A 57 -3.94 -23.98 15.82
N ILE A 58 -2.83 -24.21 16.52
CA ILE A 58 -2.02 -25.43 16.38
C ILE A 58 -2.80 -26.67 16.78
N ALA A 59 -3.58 -26.60 17.85
CA ALA A 59 -4.37 -27.73 18.34
C ALA A 59 -5.56 -28.08 17.43
N THR A 60 -6.15 -27.10 16.75
CA THR A 60 -7.42 -27.26 16.00
C THR A 60 -7.27 -27.18 14.48
N GLY A 61 -6.18 -26.61 13.98
CA GLY A 61 -6.00 -26.27 12.57
C GLY A 61 -6.93 -25.13 12.08
N ARG A 62 -7.60 -24.40 12.98
CA ARG A 62 -8.52 -23.30 12.63
C ARG A 62 -7.75 -22.00 12.38
N PRO A 63 -7.78 -21.39 11.18
CA PRO A 63 -7.03 -20.17 10.90
C PRO A 63 -7.54 -19.01 11.76
N ILE A 64 -6.68 -18.05 12.05
CA ILE A 64 -6.99 -16.92 12.92
C ILE A 64 -7.33 -15.70 12.06
N LEU A 65 -8.55 -15.18 12.19
CA LEU A 65 -9.02 -13.97 11.52
C LEU A 65 -8.86 -12.76 12.45
N TYR A 66 -8.28 -11.67 11.96
CA TYR A 66 -8.19 -10.42 12.70
C TYR A 66 -8.06 -9.20 11.77
N THR A 67 -8.18 -8.01 12.35
CA THR A 67 -8.10 -6.72 11.65
C THR A 67 -7.24 -5.72 12.44
N SER A 68 -7.06 -4.51 11.92
CA SER A 68 -6.33 -3.40 12.56
C SER A 68 -7.10 -2.08 12.41
N ALA A 69 -6.47 -0.96 12.79
CA ALA A 69 -7.02 0.37 12.52
C ALA A 69 -7.17 0.64 11.01
N ASP A 70 -6.25 0.11 10.19
CA ASP A 70 -6.38 0.16 8.74
C ASP A 70 -7.49 -0.74 8.19
N SER A 71 -7.99 -0.40 7.00
CA SER A 71 -8.88 -1.24 6.20
C SER A 71 -8.14 -2.49 5.65
N VAL A 72 -8.01 -3.51 6.50
CA VAL A 72 -7.37 -4.79 6.16
C VAL A 72 -8.11 -5.98 6.77
N LEU A 73 -8.09 -7.12 6.07
CA LEU A 73 -8.49 -8.42 6.61
C LEU A 73 -7.24 -9.29 6.71
N GLN A 74 -6.87 -9.72 7.91
CA GLN A 74 -5.65 -10.49 8.14
C GLN A 74 -5.98 -11.91 8.56
N ILE A 75 -5.30 -12.89 7.96
CA ILE A 75 -5.47 -14.30 8.29
C ILE A 75 -4.12 -14.89 8.68
N ALA A 76 -3.99 -15.34 9.92
CA ALA A 76 -2.80 -16.02 10.40
C ALA A 76 -3.01 -17.53 10.49
N ALA A 77 -2.01 -18.29 10.05
CA ALA A 77 -1.97 -19.74 10.15
C ALA A 77 -0.54 -20.25 10.19
N HIS A 78 -0.33 -21.40 10.81
CA HIS A 78 0.95 -22.06 10.94
C HIS A 78 1.34 -22.73 9.61
N GLU A 79 2.60 -22.58 9.18
CA GLU A 79 3.06 -23.03 7.86
C GLU A 79 3.17 -24.55 7.71
N ASP A 80 3.26 -25.30 8.82
CA ASP A 80 3.31 -26.76 8.78
C ASP A 80 2.01 -27.33 8.15
N GLU A 81 2.17 -28.10 7.08
CA GLU A 81 1.11 -28.81 6.36
C GLU A 81 0.30 -29.78 7.23
N LYS A 82 0.87 -30.24 8.36
CA LYS A 82 0.15 -31.07 9.34
C LYS A 82 -0.84 -30.27 10.19
N ILE A 83 -0.69 -28.95 10.23
CA ILE A 83 -1.54 -28.04 11.00
C ILE A 83 -2.47 -27.29 10.06
N PHE A 84 -1.90 -26.50 9.12
CA PHE A 84 -2.70 -25.75 8.14
C PHE A 84 -2.08 -25.72 6.75
N GLY A 85 -0.79 -25.42 6.64
CA GLY A 85 -0.07 -25.34 5.37
C GLY A 85 -0.10 -23.93 4.74
N LEU A 86 1.03 -23.54 4.13
CA LEU A 86 1.18 -22.21 3.51
C LEU A 86 0.27 -22.05 2.29
N GLU A 87 0.21 -23.03 1.39
CA GLU A 87 -0.61 -22.93 0.19
C GLU A 87 -2.10 -22.80 0.52
N LYS A 88 -2.57 -23.57 1.52
CA LYS A 88 -3.95 -23.46 2.01
C LYS A 88 -4.27 -22.08 2.58
N LEU A 89 -3.30 -21.44 3.25
CA LEU A 89 -3.45 -20.05 3.73
C LEU A 89 -3.54 -19.07 2.56
N LEU A 90 -2.71 -19.24 1.53
CA LEU A 90 -2.75 -18.39 0.35
C LEU A 90 -4.08 -18.54 -0.41
N ASP A 91 -4.58 -19.76 -0.57
CA ASP A 91 -5.90 -20.03 -1.16
C ASP A 91 -7.04 -19.40 -0.34
N LEU A 92 -7.02 -19.57 0.98
CA LEU A 92 -8.01 -18.96 1.87
C LEU A 92 -8.03 -17.42 1.73
N CYS A 93 -6.87 -16.78 1.66
CA CYS A 93 -6.80 -15.33 1.43
C CYS A 93 -7.31 -14.92 0.04
N ARG A 94 -7.06 -15.71 -1.00
CA ARG A 94 -7.65 -15.50 -2.34
C ARG A 94 -9.18 -15.57 -2.30
N THR A 95 -9.73 -16.59 -1.64
CA THR A 95 -11.18 -16.74 -1.45
C THR A 95 -11.77 -15.57 -0.67
N ALA A 96 -11.12 -15.14 0.42
CA ALA A 96 -11.58 -13.98 1.19
C ALA A 96 -11.61 -12.71 0.34
N ARG A 97 -10.58 -12.47 -0.49
CA ARG A 97 -10.55 -11.33 -1.42
C ARG A 97 -11.71 -11.38 -2.41
N LEU A 98 -11.95 -12.54 -3.03
CA LEU A 98 -13.05 -12.74 -3.97
C LEU A 98 -14.42 -12.46 -3.34
N VAL A 99 -14.67 -12.96 -2.12
CA VAL A 99 -15.94 -12.73 -1.41
C VAL A 99 -16.15 -11.25 -1.12
N LEU A 100 -15.12 -10.53 -0.71
CA LEU A 100 -15.19 -9.09 -0.48
C LEU A 100 -15.51 -8.33 -1.76
N ASP A 101 -14.90 -8.73 -2.88
CA ASP A 101 -15.12 -8.10 -4.19
C ASP A 101 -16.55 -8.34 -4.71
N GLU A 102 -17.06 -9.57 -4.60
CA GLU A 102 -18.44 -9.92 -4.99
C GLU A 102 -19.50 -9.20 -4.14
N ARG A 103 -19.18 -8.87 -2.90
CA ARG A 103 -20.05 -8.14 -1.97
C ARG A 103 -19.88 -6.63 -2.03
N ASP A 104 -19.01 -6.12 -2.91
CA ASP A 104 -18.67 -4.69 -3.03
C ASP A 104 -18.19 -4.09 -1.69
N ILE A 105 -17.50 -4.90 -0.88
CA ILE A 105 -16.92 -4.46 0.40
C ILE A 105 -15.50 -3.97 0.12
N ALA A 106 -15.34 -2.65 0.13
CA ALA A 106 -14.06 -1.99 -0.08
C ALA A 106 -13.10 -2.16 1.11
N ILE A 107 -12.55 -3.36 1.30
CA ILE A 107 -11.37 -3.59 2.15
C ILE A 107 -10.10 -3.39 1.32
N GLY A 108 -9.16 -2.59 1.81
CA GLY A 108 -7.94 -2.25 1.08
C GLY A 108 -7.07 -3.46 0.75
N ARG A 109 -6.82 -4.35 1.73
CA ARG A 109 -5.98 -5.56 1.55
C ARG A 109 -6.46 -6.74 2.36
N VAL A 110 -6.42 -7.93 1.76
CA VAL A 110 -6.41 -9.21 2.50
C VAL A 110 -4.94 -9.64 2.68
N ILE A 111 -4.51 -9.97 3.89
CA ILE A 111 -3.10 -10.25 4.20
C ILE A 111 -2.95 -11.64 4.81
N ALA A 112 -2.19 -12.50 4.13
CA ALA A 112 -1.70 -13.76 4.66
C ALA A 112 -0.58 -13.51 5.67
N ARG A 113 -0.72 -14.06 6.87
CA ARG A 113 0.20 -13.90 8.01
C ARG A 113 0.69 -15.26 8.49
N PRO A 114 1.50 -15.95 7.67
CA PRO A 114 2.07 -17.21 8.08
C PRO A 114 3.00 -17.04 9.29
N PHE A 115 3.01 -18.06 10.16
CA PHE A 115 3.91 -18.11 11.30
C PHE A 115 4.43 -19.54 11.53
N VAL A 116 5.51 -19.61 12.32
CA VAL A 116 6.13 -20.86 12.81
C VAL A 116 6.32 -20.78 14.32
N GLY A 117 6.65 -21.91 14.94
CA GLY A 117 6.82 -22.06 16.39
C GLY A 117 5.73 -22.96 16.97
N ASP A 118 5.99 -23.54 18.14
CA ASP A 118 5.11 -24.52 18.78
C ASP A 118 4.52 -24.04 20.11
N ALA A 119 4.93 -22.87 20.59
CA ALA A 119 4.42 -22.26 21.82
C ALA A 119 4.44 -20.73 21.76
N VAL A 120 3.67 -20.09 22.65
CA VAL A 120 3.62 -18.61 22.75
C VAL A 120 5.01 -17.97 22.89
N SER A 121 5.96 -18.65 23.53
CA SER A 121 7.32 -18.16 23.74
C SER A 121 8.18 -18.09 22.46
N ASN A 122 7.80 -18.79 21.38
CA ASN A 122 8.61 -18.89 20.17
C ASN A 122 7.83 -18.66 18.85
N PHE A 123 6.57 -18.24 18.90
CA PHE A 123 5.85 -17.87 17.69
C PHE A 123 6.54 -16.76 16.91
N GLN A 124 6.77 -17.00 15.63
CA GLN A 124 7.43 -16.07 14.74
C GLN A 124 6.71 -15.98 13.41
N ARG A 125 6.28 -14.77 13.02
CA ARG A 125 5.78 -14.50 11.67
C ARG A 125 6.90 -14.65 10.65
N THR A 126 6.62 -15.31 9.54
CA THR A 126 7.62 -15.57 8.51
C THR A 126 7.65 -14.47 7.45
N SER A 127 8.63 -14.55 6.54
CA SER A 127 8.71 -13.70 5.35
C SER A 127 7.73 -14.08 4.24
N ASN A 128 7.00 -15.19 4.37
CA ASN A 128 6.04 -15.67 3.35
C ASN A 128 4.71 -14.90 3.36
N ARG A 129 4.68 -13.74 4.03
CA ARG A 129 3.57 -12.78 3.97
C ARG A 129 3.20 -12.50 2.51
N ARG A 130 1.89 -12.55 2.22
CA ARG A 130 1.32 -12.15 0.93
C ARG A 130 0.15 -11.21 1.15
N ASP A 131 0.10 -10.14 0.37
CA ASP A 131 -0.97 -9.15 0.41
C ASP A 131 -1.79 -9.26 -0.90
N TYR A 132 -3.11 -9.24 -0.78
CA TYR A 132 -4.08 -9.27 -1.87
C TYR A 132 -4.89 -7.97 -1.83
N SER A 133 -4.43 -6.98 -2.58
CA SER A 133 -5.01 -5.64 -2.60
C SER A 133 -6.29 -5.58 -3.45
N LEU A 134 -7.19 -4.66 -3.08
CA LEU A 134 -8.28 -4.27 -3.98
C LEU A 134 -7.67 -3.70 -5.28
N LEU A 135 -8.17 -4.17 -6.42
CA LEU A 135 -7.72 -3.71 -7.73
C LEU A 135 -8.30 -2.30 -7.98
N PRO A 136 -7.47 -1.27 -8.22
CA PRO A 136 -7.99 0.06 -8.53
C PRO A 136 -8.73 0.07 -9.88
N PRO A 137 -9.72 0.96 -10.06
CA PRO A 137 -10.12 1.38 -11.40
C PRO A 137 -8.93 1.94 -12.20
N ARG A 138 -9.15 2.19 -13.50
CA ARG A 138 -8.13 2.79 -14.37
C ARG A 138 -7.58 4.11 -13.80
N THR A 139 -6.26 4.20 -13.63
CA THR A 139 -5.56 5.39 -13.11
C THR A 139 -4.72 6.08 -14.19
N VAL A 140 -4.11 7.23 -13.85
CA VAL A 140 -3.09 7.87 -14.69
C VAL A 140 -1.91 6.95 -15.01
N TRP A 141 -1.59 5.98 -14.13
CA TRP A 141 -0.52 5.02 -14.38
C TRP A 141 -0.83 4.11 -15.57
N ASN A 142 -2.09 3.70 -15.73
CA ASN A 142 -2.53 2.95 -16.90
C ASN A 142 -2.44 3.79 -18.18
N GLU A 143 -2.87 5.05 -18.12
CA GLU A 143 -2.79 5.97 -19.26
C GLU A 143 -1.34 6.16 -19.73
N LEU A 144 -0.41 6.31 -18.79
CA LEU A 144 1.01 6.45 -19.09
C LEU A 144 1.60 5.18 -19.72
N GLN A 145 1.31 3.99 -19.17
CA GLN A 145 1.78 2.74 -19.75
C GLN A 145 1.31 2.54 -21.19
N GLU A 146 0.04 2.81 -21.45
CA GLU A 146 -0.52 2.68 -22.80
C GLU A 146 0.13 3.67 -23.77
N ALA A 147 0.49 4.86 -23.28
CA ALA A 147 1.21 5.89 -24.04
C ALA A 147 2.70 5.58 -24.24
N GLY A 148 3.17 4.38 -23.85
CA GLY A 148 4.57 3.96 -23.96
C GLY A 148 5.48 4.53 -22.88
N VAL A 149 4.94 5.14 -21.82
CA VAL A 149 5.71 5.65 -20.67
C VAL A 149 5.87 4.55 -19.62
N GLN A 150 7.11 4.20 -19.27
CA GLN A 150 7.35 3.22 -18.21
C GLN A 150 7.01 3.80 -16.83
N VAL A 151 6.19 3.08 -16.07
CA VAL A 151 5.86 3.43 -14.68
C VAL A 151 6.66 2.55 -13.74
N ILE A 152 7.60 3.15 -13.02
CA ILE A 152 8.54 2.45 -12.13
C ILE A 152 8.11 2.72 -10.68
N GLY A 153 7.64 1.69 -9.99
CA GLY A 153 7.22 1.78 -8.60
C GLY A 153 8.35 1.48 -7.62
N VAL A 154 8.57 2.36 -6.65
CA VAL A 154 9.54 2.16 -5.56
C VAL A 154 8.82 2.06 -4.21
N GLY A 155 9.19 1.08 -3.39
CA GLY A 155 8.58 0.84 -2.09
C GLY A 155 7.23 0.15 -2.23
N LYS A 156 6.18 0.73 -1.62
CA LYS A 156 4.85 0.10 -1.52
C LYS A 156 3.92 0.35 -2.70
N ILE A 157 4.38 1.04 -3.74
CA ILE A 157 3.55 1.45 -4.89
C ILE A 157 2.84 0.26 -5.55
N SER A 158 3.58 -0.80 -5.90
CA SER A 158 2.96 -1.96 -6.56
C SER A 158 1.92 -2.64 -5.67
N ASP A 159 2.13 -2.66 -4.35
CA ASP A 159 1.13 -3.21 -3.40
C ASP A 159 -0.12 -2.31 -3.36
N ILE A 160 0.05 -0.99 -3.39
CA ILE A 160 -1.04 0.01 -3.30
C ILE A 160 -1.95 -0.01 -4.53
N TYR A 161 -1.38 -0.24 -5.71
CA TYR A 161 -2.12 -0.30 -6.97
C TYR A 161 -2.35 -1.73 -7.48
N ALA A 162 -2.10 -2.76 -6.66
CA ALA A 162 -2.22 -4.17 -7.04
C ALA A 162 -1.43 -4.52 -8.34
N GLY A 163 -0.32 -3.84 -8.60
CA GLY A 163 0.49 -3.95 -9.81
C GLY A 163 -0.11 -3.29 -11.06
N GLN A 164 -1.34 -2.76 -10.98
CA GLN A 164 -2.01 -2.14 -12.11
C GLN A 164 -1.38 -0.80 -12.48
N GLY A 165 -1.06 -0.65 -13.76
CA GLY A 165 -0.39 0.55 -14.25
C GLY A 165 1.11 0.59 -13.93
N ILE A 166 1.68 -0.48 -13.34
CA ILE A 166 3.09 -0.52 -12.92
C ILE A 166 3.88 -1.41 -13.88
N SER A 167 4.95 -0.86 -14.47
CA SER A 167 5.82 -1.56 -15.45
C SER A 167 6.95 -2.31 -14.77
N GLU A 168 7.53 -1.69 -13.74
CA GLU A 168 8.64 -2.23 -12.95
C GLU A 168 8.40 -1.93 -11.47
N SER A 169 8.74 -2.87 -10.59
CA SER A 169 8.51 -2.75 -9.14
C SER A 169 9.79 -3.04 -8.36
N HIS A 170 10.19 -2.10 -7.51
CA HIS A 170 11.33 -2.21 -6.60
C HIS A 170 10.87 -2.04 -5.14
N PRO A 171 10.46 -3.13 -4.47
CA PRO A 171 10.12 -3.11 -3.06
C PRO A 171 11.32 -2.70 -2.20
N THR A 172 11.08 -1.91 -1.17
CA THR A 172 12.11 -1.46 -0.22
C THR A 172 11.72 -1.77 1.22
N LYS A 173 12.73 -1.87 2.09
CA LYS A 173 12.56 -2.25 3.51
C LYS A 173 12.60 -1.05 4.47
N SER A 174 12.97 0.12 3.98
CA SER A 174 13.07 1.37 4.75
C SER A 174 13.14 2.58 3.82
N ASN A 175 12.94 3.77 4.39
CA ASN A 175 13.08 5.04 3.69
C ASN A 175 14.49 5.22 3.13
N ALA A 176 15.53 4.88 3.89
CA ALA A 176 16.92 4.95 3.42
C ALA A 176 17.16 4.08 2.18
N ALA A 177 16.63 2.84 2.17
CA ALA A 177 16.71 1.97 0.99
C ALA A 177 15.89 2.52 -0.18
N GLY A 178 14.72 3.10 0.09
CA GLY A 178 13.90 3.84 -0.87
C GLY A 178 14.66 4.97 -1.55
N MET A 179 15.25 5.87 -0.77
CA MET A 179 16.03 7.01 -1.22
C MET A 179 17.24 6.61 -2.08
N VAL A 180 17.96 5.55 -1.69
CA VAL A 180 19.06 5.00 -2.51
C VAL A 180 18.52 4.45 -3.84
N LYS A 181 17.41 3.70 -3.82
CA LYS A 181 16.82 3.14 -5.04
C LYS A 181 16.30 4.23 -5.98
N ILE A 182 15.67 5.29 -5.45
CA ILE A 182 15.23 6.44 -6.25
C ILE A 182 16.42 7.07 -6.96
N ALA A 183 17.51 7.38 -6.23
CA ALA A 183 18.69 8.01 -6.83
C ALA A 183 19.36 7.11 -7.89
N GLN A 184 19.40 5.79 -7.66
CA GLN A 184 19.88 4.83 -8.66
C GLN A 184 19.05 4.86 -9.93
N LEU A 185 17.72 4.73 -9.81
CA LEU A 185 16.82 4.72 -10.96
C LEU A 185 16.82 6.05 -11.71
N TRP A 186 17.03 7.16 -11.01
CA TRP A 186 17.12 8.49 -11.62
C TRP A 186 18.39 8.66 -12.46
N ASP A 187 19.52 8.10 -12.03
CA ASP A 187 20.81 8.14 -12.75
C ASP A 187 20.89 7.11 -13.90
N GLU A 188 19.98 6.12 -13.91
CA GLU A 188 19.91 5.10 -14.95
C GLU A 188 19.45 5.70 -16.30
N LYS A 189 20.30 5.60 -17.32
CA LYS A 189 19.93 6.00 -18.68
C LYS A 189 18.89 5.03 -19.27
N ARG A 190 17.69 5.55 -19.54
CA ARG A 190 16.60 4.82 -20.20
C ARG A 190 16.28 5.43 -21.56
N LEU A 191 15.97 4.56 -22.53
CA LEU A 191 15.60 4.98 -23.88
C LEU A 191 14.15 5.45 -23.95
N GLU A 192 13.27 4.80 -23.20
CA GLU A 192 11.84 5.11 -23.15
C GLU A 192 11.54 6.21 -22.12
N PRO A 193 10.53 7.07 -22.38
CA PRO A 193 10.03 7.97 -21.36
C PRO A 193 9.54 7.18 -20.16
N HIS A 194 9.77 7.70 -18.96
CA HIS A 194 9.44 6.97 -17.73
C HIS A 194 9.08 7.92 -16.59
N VAL A 195 8.39 7.38 -15.59
CA VAL A 195 8.07 8.03 -14.32
C VAL A 195 8.48 7.11 -13.18
N ILE A 196 9.19 7.67 -12.19
CA ILE A 196 9.45 7.00 -10.92
C ILE A 196 8.40 7.50 -9.93
N VAL A 197 7.55 6.60 -9.44
CA VAL A 197 6.65 6.89 -8.34
C VAL A 197 7.12 6.10 -7.12
N ALA A 198 7.27 6.79 -5.99
CA ALA A 198 7.88 6.22 -4.80
C ALA A 198 7.02 6.48 -3.56
N ASN A 199 6.96 5.49 -2.67
CA ASN A 199 6.37 5.64 -1.34
C ASN A 199 7.43 5.35 -0.27
N LEU A 200 7.72 6.35 0.57
CA LEU A 200 8.63 6.29 1.71
C LEU A 200 7.81 6.08 3.00
N VAL A 201 7.52 4.81 3.30
CA VAL A 201 6.49 4.41 4.29
C VAL A 201 6.87 4.56 5.76
N ASP A 202 8.16 4.74 6.10
CA ASP A 202 8.58 4.67 7.52
C ASP A 202 7.97 5.80 8.36
N PHE A 203 7.72 6.97 7.75
CA PHE A 203 7.02 8.10 8.40
C PHE A 203 5.71 7.67 9.05
N ASP A 204 4.96 6.85 8.34
CA ASP A 204 3.66 6.36 8.74
C ASP A 204 3.78 5.13 9.66
N MET A 205 4.45 4.07 9.17
CA MET A 205 4.47 2.75 9.81
C MET A 205 5.33 2.69 11.08
N LEU A 206 6.43 3.45 11.14
CA LEU A 206 7.36 3.40 12.27
C LEU A 206 7.14 4.54 13.26
N TYR A 207 6.64 5.70 12.83
CA TYR A 207 6.60 6.90 13.68
C TYR A 207 5.19 7.46 13.89
N GLY A 208 4.39 7.65 12.84
CA GLY A 208 3.03 8.20 12.91
C GLY A 208 2.09 7.36 13.77
N HIS A 209 1.83 6.11 13.36
CA HIS A 209 0.95 5.19 14.10
C HIS A 209 1.46 4.87 15.52
N ARG A 210 2.78 4.96 15.74
CA ARG A 210 3.41 4.70 17.04
C ARG A 210 3.45 5.91 17.95
N ARG A 211 3.00 7.08 17.47
CA ARG A 211 3.04 8.35 18.19
C ARG A 211 4.44 8.63 18.74
N ASP A 212 5.43 8.56 17.84
CA ASP A 212 6.84 8.85 18.13
C ASP A 212 7.29 10.14 17.41
N PRO A 213 7.08 11.32 18.02
CA PRO A 213 7.48 12.58 17.42
C PRO A 213 8.99 12.71 17.19
N GLN A 214 9.81 12.11 18.06
CA GLN A 214 11.26 12.25 17.96
C GLN A 214 11.79 11.44 16.77
N GLY A 215 11.32 10.20 16.61
CA GLY A 215 11.63 9.36 15.45
C GLY A 215 11.12 9.99 14.15
N TYR A 216 9.90 10.53 14.14
CA TYR A 216 9.34 11.21 12.97
C TYR A 216 10.22 12.41 12.54
N ALA A 217 10.56 13.29 13.49
CA ALA A 217 11.40 14.45 13.22
C ALA A 217 12.80 14.06 12.72
N GLN A 218 13.37 12.98 13.25
CA GLN A 218 14.66 12.47 12.81
C GLN A 218 14.59 11.94 11.36
N ALA A 219 13.58 11.14 11.03
CA ALA A 219 13.35 10.64 9.68
C ALA A 219 13.17 11.78 8.67
N LEU A 220 12.50 12.88 9.05
CA LEU A 220 12.34 14.06 8.19
C LEU A 220 13.68 14.75 7.90
N ARG A 221 14.57 14.88 8.90
CA ARG A 221 15.91 15.45 8.70
C ARG A 221 16.80 14.56 7.81
N GLU A 222 16.66 13.25 7.92
CA GLU A 222 17.36 12.30 7.06
C GLU A 222 16.91 12.41 5.60
N PHE A 223 15.59 12.52 5.38
CA PHE A 223 15.02 12.78 4.06
C PHE A 223 15.49 14.11 3.49
N ASP A 224 15.44 15.20 4.28
CA ASP A 224 15.90 16.53 3.87
C ASP A 224 17.40 16.54 3.47
N THR A 225 18.24 15.86 4.27
CA THR A 225 19.67 15.72 3.98
C THR A 225 19.92 14.96 2.67
N TRP A 226 19.13 13.91 2.39
CA TRP A 226 19.20 13.19 1.13
C TRP A 226 18.68 14.06 -0.03
N LEU A 227 17.55 14.75 0.15
CA LEU A 227 16.93 15.60 -0.87
C LEU A 227 17.91 16.69 -1.33
N GLY A 228 18.64 17.32 -0.41
CA GLY A 228 19.67 18.31 -0.75
C GLY A 228 20.79 17.78 -1.66
N LYS A 229 21.08 16.47 -1.62
CA LYS A 229 22.03 15.80 -2.52
C LYS A 229 21.40 15.31 -3.81
N PHE A 230 20.10 15.03 -3.78
CA PHE A 230 19.33 14.55 -4.93
C PHE A 230 18.92 15.67 -5.89
N LEU A 231 18.54 16.84 -5.37
CA LEU A 231 18.07 17.97 -6.19
C LEU A 231 19.04 18.39 -7.32
N PRO A 232 20.37 18.41 -7.14
CA PRO A 232 21.30 18.70 -8.23
C PRO A 232 21.28 17.70 -9.40
N MET A 233 20.67 16.52 -9.24
CA MET A 233 20.51 15.51 -10.29
C MET A 233 19.26 15.75 -11.15
N VAL A 234 18.36 16.65 -10.73
CA VAL A 234 17.12 16.95 -11.48
C VAL A 234 17.44 18.00 -12.54
N GLU A 235 17.42 17.58 -13.81
CA GLU A 235 17.73 18.44 -14.95
C GLU A 235 16.50 19.22 -15.44
N CYS A 236 16.70 20.24 -16.28
CA CYS A 236 15.61 21.10 -16.75
C CYS A 236 14.53 20.38 -17.59
N GLY A 237 14.86 19.19 -18.12
CA GLY A 237 13.91 18.35 -18.83
C GLY A 237 13.06 17.47 -17.92
N ASP A 238 13.46 17.29 -16.66
CA ASP A 238 12.79 16.42 -15.71
C ASP A 238 11.62 17.12 -15.02
N PHE A 239 10.78 16.36 -14.33
CA PHE A 239 9.75 16.87 -13.43
C PHE A 239 9.81 16.13 -12.09
N LEU A 240 10.05 16.88 -11.01
CA LEU A 240 9.98 16.38 -9.63
C LEU A 240 8.73 16.89 -8.93
N CYS A 241 8.02 15.98 -8.25
CA CYS A 241 6.86 16.26 -7.42
C CYS A 241 7.00 15.52 -6.08
N ILE A 242 6.92 16.26 -4.97
CA ILE A 242 6.97 15.72 -3.60
C ILE A 242 5.65 16.09 -2.90
N THR A 243 4.99 15.08 -2.34
CA THR A 243 3.70 15.22 -1.66
C THR A 243 3.52 14.11 -0.61
N ALA A 244 2.37 14.10 0.07
CA ALA A 244 1.91 13.03 0.95
C ALA A 244 0.49 12.58 0.55
N ASP A 245 0.01 11.47 1.11
CA ASP A 245 -1.31 10.91 0.82
C ASP A 245 -2.31 11.05 1.99
N HIS A 246 -1.85 11.50 3.16
CA HIS A 246 -2.66 11.91 4.32
C HIS A 246 -1.74 12.51 5.42
N GLY A 247 -2.33 12.92 6.54
CA GLY A 247 -1.60 13.21 7.77
C GLY A 247 -1.49 11.97 8.66
N ASN A 248 -0.52 11.98 9.57
CA ASN A 248 -0.43 11.02 10.68
C ASN A 248 0.31 11.69 11.86
N ASP A 249 -0.35 12.68 12.49
CA ASP A 249 0.24 13.50 13.54
C ASP A 249 0.71 12.66 14.75
N PRO A 250 2.02 12.62 15.06
CA PRO A 250 2.56 11.80 16.14
C PRO A 250 2.21 12.30 17.54
N TYR A 251 1.60 13.49 17.69
CA TYR A 251 1.06 14.00 18.95
C TYR A 251 -0.45 13.75 19.12
N PHE A 252 -1.13 13.28 18.07
CA PHE A 252 -2.57 13.11 18.10
C PHE A 252 -2.98 11.91 18.97
N ALA A 253 -4.21 11.95 19.50
CA ALA A 253 -4.76 10.85 20.27
C ALA A 253 -4.99 9.60 19.39
N GLY A 254 -5.10 8.44 20.02
CA GLY A 254 -5.29 7.16 19.32
C GLY A 254 -4.08 6.79 18.47
N THR A 255 -4.29 5.94 17.47
CA THR A 255 -3.23 5.41 16.60
C THR A 255 -3.55 5.55 15.11
N ASP A 256 -4.68 6.15 14.74
CA ASP A 256 -5.12 6.29 13.34
C ASP A 256 -4.53 7.54 12.66
N HIS A 257 -4.68 7.61 11.34
CA HIS A 257 -4.33 8.77 10.52
C HIS A 257 -5.10 10.04 10.90
N THR A 258 -4.56 11.18 10.50
CA THR A 258 -5.18 12.50 10.67
C THR A 258 -5.58 13.09 9.32
N ARG A 259 -6.76 13.71 9.24
CA ARG A 259 -7.27 14.33 8.01
C ARG A 259 -6.66 15.72 7.84
N GLU A 260 -5.54 15.78 7.12
CA GLU A 260 -4.73 16.99 6.93
C GLU A 260 -4.59 17.38 5.45
N LYS A 261 -4.20 18.64 5.22
CA LYS A 261 -3.67 19.06 3.91
C LYS A 261 -2.28 18.46 3.73
N VAL A 262 -1.92 18.13 2.49
CA VAL A 262 -0.59 17.62 2.14
C VAL A 262 0.21 18.70 1.40
N PRO A 263 1.55 18.75 1.56
CA PRO A 263 2.37 19.66 0.80
C PRO A 263 2.38 19.25 -0.67
N LEU A 264 2.47 20.21 -1.59
CA LEU A 264 2.79 19.95 -3.00
C LEU A 264 4.01 20.79 -3.37
N LEU A 265 5.17 20.15 -3.41
CA LEU A 265 6.43 20.78 -3.81
C LEU A 265 6.79 20.26 -5.20
N THR A 266 7.08 21.18 -6.12
CA THR A 266 7.45 20.81 -7.48
C THR A 266 8.70 21.53 -7.96
N LEU A 267 9.45 20.85 -8.82
CA LEU A 267 10.54 21.42 -9.60
C LEU A 267 10.29 21.09 -11.07
N HIS A 268 10.36 22.12 -11.92
CA HIS A 268 10.12 22.02 -13.37
C HIS A 268 8.72 21.49 -13.77
N ALA A 269 7.72 21.69 -12.90
CA ALA A 269 6.33 21.33 -13.21
C ALA A 269 5.81 22.06 -14.46
N PRO A 270 4.91 21.40 -15.24
CA PRO A 270 4.22 22.06 -16.34
C PRO A 270 3.29 23.16 -15.80
N LEU A 271 3.47 24.39 -16.30
CA LEU A 271 2.70 25.56 -15.89
C LEU A 271 1.52 25.85 -16.83
N PRO A 272 0.45 26.54 -16.34
CA PRO A 272 0.25 27.00 -14.97
C PRO A 272 -0.12 25.85 -14.03
N LEU A 273 0.24 25.92 -12.74
CA LEU A 273 -0.34 25.01 -11.74
C LEU A 273 -1.87 25.14 -11.77
N LEU A 274 -2.57 24.00 -11.67
CA LEU A 274 -4.02 23.95 -11.76
C LEU A 274 -4.67 24.52 -10.50
N ALA A 275 -5.83 25.16 -10.64
CA ALA A 275 -6.60 25.69 -9.50
C ALA A 275 -7.35 24.59 -8.70
N SER A 276 -6.95 23.32 -8.85
CA SER A 276 -7.55 22.22 -8.06
C SER A 276 -6.96 22.23 -6.65
N ASP A 277 -7.84 22.06 -5.67
CA ASP A 277 -7.48 21.94 -4.25
C ASP A 277 -7.45 20.46 -3.78
N ASP A 278 -7.53 19.50 -4.70
CA ASP A 278 -7.56 18.06 -4.43
C ASP A 278 -6.28 17.33 -4.90
N PHE A 279 -6.16 16.05 -4.53
CA PHE A 279 -4.95 15.28 -4.84
C PHE A 279 -4.83 14.92 -6.33
N THR A 280 -5.94 14.97 -7.08
CA THR A 280 -5.97 14.65 -8.52
C THR A 280 -5.11 15.61 -9.33
N GLN A 281 -4.76 16.77 -8.76
CA GLN A 281 -3.81 17.71 -9.34
C GLN A 281 -2.49 17.04 -9.77
N VAL A 282 -2.00 16.04 -9.01
CA VAL A 282 -0.78 15.30 -9.38
C VAL A 282 -0.95 14.54 -10.69
N ALA A 283 -2.03 13.77 -10.83
CA ALA A 283 -2.37 13.08 -12.08
C ALA A 283 -2.55 14.07 -13.25
N GLN A 284 -3.16 15.23 -13.01
CA GLN A 284 -3.34 16.25 -14.04
C GLN A 284 -2.01 16.87 -14.48
N LEU A 285 -1.07 17.12 -13.55
CA LEU A 285 0.28 17.58 -13.88
C LEU A 285 1.06 16.54 -14.70
N LEU A 286 0.96 15.26 -14.33
CA LEU A 286 1.58 14.17 -15.09
C LEU A 286 1.02 14.09 -16.52
N ARG A 287 -0.30 14.20 -16.70
CA ARG A 287 -0.93 14.21 -18.03
C ARG A 287 -0.44 15.38 -18.89
N ARG A 288 -0.17 16.53 -18.28
CA ARG A 288 0.38 17.70 -18.99
C ARG A 288 1.85 17.51 -19.37
N TYR A 289 2.64 16.96 -18.45
CA TYR A 289 4.05 16.70 -18.69
C TYR A 289 4.25 15.67 -19.82
N PHE A 290 3.45 14.60 -19.83
CA PHE A 290 3.46 13.56 -20.88
C PHE A 290 2.42 13.78 -21.99
N CYS A 291 2.00 15.02 -22.24
CA CYS A 291 0.87 15.29 -23.15
C CYS A 291 1.14 14.81 -24.59
N ALA A 292 2.38 14.89 -25.07
CA ALA A 292 2.76 14.42 -26.40
C ALA A 292 2.61 12.90 -26.53
N GLN A 293 3.00 12.15 -25.51
CA GLN A 293 2.87 10.69 -25.46
C GLN A 293 1.40 10.30 -25.38
N ILE A 294 0.63 10.93 -24.47
CA ILE A 294 -0.80 10.62 -24.29
C ILE A 294 -1.61 10.97 -25.54
N ALA A 295 -1.32 12.08 -26.22
CA ALA A 295 -2.02 12.48 -27.44
C ALA A 295 -1.78 11.52 -28.62
N SER A 296 -0.76 10.67 -28.55
CA SER A 296 -0.48 9.64 -29.57
C SER A 296 -1.35 8.38 -29.42
N LEU A 297 -2.09 8.26 -28.31
CA LEU A 297 -3.02 7.15 -28.09
C LEU A 297 -4.21 7.21 -29.06
N PRO A 298 -4.65 6.08 -29.63
CA PRO A 298 -5.93 6.02 -30.33
C PRO A 298 -7.05 6.39 -29.34
N ALA A 299 -8.01 7.19 -29.77
CA ALA A 299 -9.15 7.55 -28.95
C ALA A 299 -9.84 6.27 -28.44
N ILE A 300 -9.87 6.09 -27.13
CA ILE A 300 -10.54 4.94 -26.50
C ILE A 300 -12.03 5.10 -26.79
N ALA A 301 -12.62 4.14 -27.51
CA ALA A 301 -14.06 4.11 -27.72
C ALA A 301 -14.77 3.96 -26.36
N PRO A 302 -15.88 4.68 -26.13
CA PRO A 302 -16.59 4.70 -24.85
C PRO A 302 -17.12 3.33 -24.44
#